data_AF-G7KYP1-F1
#
_entry.id   AF-G7KYP1-F1
#
_cell.length_a   1.000
_cell.length_b   1.000
_cell.length_c   1.000
_cell.angle_alpha   90.00
_cell.angle_beta   90.00
_cell.angle_gamma   90.00
#
_symmetry.space_group_name_H-M   'P 1'
#
loop_
_entity.id
_entity.type
_entity.pdbx_description
1 polymer ?
#
loop_
_entity_poly.entity_id
_entity_poly.type
_entity_poly.pdbx_seq_one_letter_code
_entity_poly.pdbx_strand_id
1 'polypeptide(L)'
;MGSFRLFNFNLTTTTSMFVNRTFPLSVSLKNKTRTNCRGREDGPLSTSSAYAVLGVQPDCSAAEIKAAFRSKVKQFHPDLNRDENETYSDVMIRRVIQAYQILSNYTPSQIIETECLDPFGRPECEAFDLFVNEFLCVGKACSNSCVERAPHAFTFVSSTGTARASSQGHGEDYQVQCAVGQCPRSCIHYVTPSQRIILEELLNSIIDAPYDTSAEADLLYSLITKAKFENNRYQKPKKKTKFSTQHVDWF
;
A
#
# COMPACT_ATOMS: atom_id res chain seq x y z
N MET A 1 -37.15 -7.50 -15.14
CA MET A 1 -37.75 -6.87 -13.94
C MET A 1 -36.89 -7.25 -12.74
N GLY A 2 -36.12 -6.30 -12.21
CA GLY A 2 -35.25 -6.50 -11.06
C GLY A 2 -34.76 -5.15 -10.59
N SER A 3 -35.61 -4.45 -9.85
CA SER A 3 -35.36 -3.10 -9.34
C SER A 3 -34.39 -3.17 -8.17
N PHE A 4 -33.24 -2.54 -8.34
CA PHE A 4 -32.25 -2.30 -7.29
C PHE A 4 -32.84 -1.40 -6.20
N ARG A 5 -32.76 -1.84 -4.94
CA ARG A 5 -33.02 -0.96 -3.79
C ARG A 5 -31.71 -0.36 -3.29
N LEU A 6 -31.70 0.96 -3.31
CA LEU A 6 -30.74 1.89 -2.73
C LEU A 6 -30.53 1.63 -1.24
N PHE A 7 -29.28 1.69 -0.77
CA PHE A 7 -28.97 1.98 0.63
C PHE A 7 -28.47 3.42 0.74
N ASN A 8 -29.31 4.26 1.35
CA ASN A 8 -28.97 5.58 1.87
C ASN A 8 -28.04 5.45 3.08
N PHE A 9 -26.99 6.26 3.14
CA PHE A 9 -26.36 6.62 4.41
C PHE A 9 -26.19 8.13 4.52
N ASN A 10 -26.75 8.67 5.59
CA ASN A 10 -26.76 10.08 5.94
C ASN A 10 -25.35 10.60 6.21
N LEU A 11 -25.05 11.78 5.64
CA LEU A 11 -23.89 12.59 5.97
C LEU A 11 -23.99 13.13 7.40
N THR A 12 -22.98 12.86 8.22
CA THR A 12 -22.56 13.78 9.28
C THR A 12 -21.06 13.97 9.19
N THR A 13 -20.69 15.22 8.97
CA THR A 13 -19.37 15.85 8.86
C THR A 13 -18.34 15.31 9.84
N THR A 14 -17.29 14.62 9.35
CA THR A 14 -15.92 14.77 9.88
C THR A 14 -14.92 14.28 8.82
N THR A 15 -14.04 15.17 8.41
CA THR A 15 -12.88 14.95 7.53
C THR A 15 -11.98 13.84 8.05
N SER A 16 -12.08 12.62 7.51
CA SER A 16 -11.07 11.55 7.52
C SER A 16 -11.64 10.25 6.94
N MET A 17 -12.07 10.20 5.67
CA MET A 17 -12.59 8.94 5.11
C MET A 17 -12.35 8.79 3.61
N PHE A 18 -11.10 8.77 3.13
CA PHE A 18 -10.79 8.16 1.83
C PHE A 18 -9.37 7.58 1.78
N VAL A 19 -9.11 6.64 2.69
CA VAL A 19 -8.19 5.51 2.48
C VAL A 19 -8.87 4.30 3.11
N ASN A 20 -9.95 3.82 2.49
CA ASN A 20 -10.71 2.65 3.00
C ASN A 20 -11.02 1.63 1.89
N ARG A 21 -10.10 1.51 0.92
CA ARG A 21 -9.98 0.30 0.09
C ARG A 21 -8.66 -0.44 0.25
N THR A 22 -7.88 -0.09 1.27
CA THR A 22 -6.72 -0.86 1.73
C THR A 22 -6.89 -1.16 3.21
N PHE A 23 -7.00 -2.47 3.52
CA PHE A 23 -7.11 -3.07 4.85
C PHE A 23 -8.05 -2.40 5.86
N PRO A 24 -9.37 -2.68 5.85
CA PRO A 24 -10.12 -2.66 7.08
C PRO A 24 -9.81 -3.95 7.84
N LEU A 25 -8.79 -3.94 8.71
CA LEU A 25 -8.76 -4.88 9.83
C LEU A 25 -9.90 -4.48 10.79
N SER A 26 -11.15 -4.68 10.37
CA SER A 26 -12.29 -4.63 11.27
C SER A 26 -12.30 -5.94 12.07
N VAL A 27 -11.35 -6.09 12.99
CA VAL A 27 -11.49 -7.06 14.08
C VAL A 27 -12.56 -6.48 14.99
N SER A 28 -13.82 -6.75 14.67
CA SER A 28 -14.94 -6.47 15.55
C SER A 28 -14.82 -7.41 16.75
N LEU A 29 -14.15 -6.93 17.81
CA LEU A 29 -14.08 -7.64 19.09
C LEU A 29 -15.45 -7.56 19.77
N LYS A 30 -16.43 -8.31 19.25
CA LYS A 30 -17.73 -8.48 19.89
C LYS A 30 -17.56 -9.46 21.03
N ASN A 31 -17.50 -8.95 22.26
CA ASN A 31 -17.71 -9.74 23.46
C ASN A 31 -19.14 -10.26 23.47
N LYS A 32 -19.36 -11.49 22.99
CA LYS A 32 -20.64 -12.19 23.14
C LYS A 32 -20.48 -13.31 24.15
N THR A 33 -21.25 -13.19 25.22
CA THR A 33 -21.32 -14.11 26.34
C THR A 33 -21.93 -15.47 25.95
N ARG A 34 -21.21 -16.52 26.37
CA ARG A 34 -21.60 -17.93 26.64
C ARG A 34 -22.48 -18.69 25.65
N THR A 35 -21.91 -19.76 25.09
CA THR A 35 -22.47 -21.13 25.13
C THR A 35 -21.35 -22.17 24.92
N ASN A 36 -21.41 -23.25 25.69
CA ASN A 36 -20.37 -24.26 25.93
C ASN A 36 -20.38 -25.39 24.89
N CYS A 37 -19.25 -25.68 24.25
CA CYS A 37 -18.91 -26.97 23.60
C CYS A 37 -17.38 -27.14 23.56
N ARG A 38 -16.91 -28.36 23.81
CA ARG A 38 -15.53 -28.77 24.12
C ARG A 38 -14.54 -28.58 22.96
N GLY A 39 -13.40 -27.94 23.23
CA GLY A 39 -12.21 -27.86 22.36
C GLY A 39 -11.09 -27.06 23.06
N ARG A 40 -9.85 -27.51 22.95
CA ARG A 40 -8.71 -27.27 23.86
C ARG A 40 -7.88 -26.00 23.50
N GLU A 41 -7.30 -25.37 24.52
CA GLU A 41 -6.17 -24.40 24.50
C GLU A 41 -6.42 -22.96 23.96
N ASP A 42 -7.22 -22.16 24.66
CA ASP A 42 -7.15 -20.67 24.59
C ASP A 42 -6.39 -20.12 25.82
N GLY A 43 -5.17 -20.62 26.02
CA GLY A 43 -4.21 -20.00 26.94
C GLY A 43 -3.53 -18.79 26.27
N PRO A 44 -2.99 -17.83 27.04
CA PRO A 44 -2.16 -16.77 26.48
C PRO A 44 -1.00 -17.40 25.67
N LEU A 45 -0.84 -17.00 24.41
CA LEU A 45 0.27 -17.46 23.58
C LEU A 45 1.60 -17.14 24.30
N SER A 46 2.49 -18.12 24.37
CA SER A 46 3.85 -17.94 24.88
C SER A 46 4.74 -17.31 23.80
N THR A 47 5.82 -16.64 24.20
CA THR A 47 6.83 -16.09 23.28
C THR A 47 7.38 -17.17 22.33
N SER A 48 7.58 -18.40 22.82
CA SER A 48 8.08 -19.52 21.99
C SER A 48 7.06 -19.94 20.92
N SER A 49 5.77 -20.01 21.27
CA SER A 49 4.73 -20.34 20.29
C SER A 49 4.47 -19.19 19.32
N ALA A 50 4.71 -17.94 19.71
CA ALA A 50 4.61 -16.78 18.83
C ALA A 50 5.61 -16.86 17.66
N TYR A 51 6.87 -17.23 17.92
CA TYR A 51 7.87 -17.47 16.88
C TYR A 51 7.44 -18.59 15.91
N ALA A 52 6.88 -19.68 16.44
CA ALA A 52 6.37 -20.79 15.64
C ALA A 52 5.16 -20.40 14.76
N VAL A 53 4.24 -19.58 15.27
CA VAL A 53 3.07 -19.09 14.51
C VAL A 53 3.50 -18.22 13.33
N LEU A 54 4.48 -17.33 13.53
CA LEU A 54 5.03 -16.53 12.43
C LEU A 54 5.96 -17.34 11.51
N GLY A 55 6.48 -18.48 11.99
CA GLY A 55 7.39 -19.34 11.24
C GLY A 55 8.80 -18.77 11.14
N VAL A 56 9.26 -18.08 12.18
CA VAL A 56 10.60 -17.47 12.25
C VAL A 56 11.39 -18.03 13.43
N GLN A 57 12.72 -17.94 13.37
CA GLN A 57 13.59 -18.41 14.45
C GLN A 57 13.60 -17.42 15.63
N PRO A 58 13.84 -17.89 16.88
CA PRO A 58 13.87 -17.01 18.06
C PRO A 58 14.95 -15.91 18.04
N ASP A 59 15.99 -16.07 17.23
CA ASP A 59 17.11 -15.13 17.05
C ASP A 59 16.92 -14.16 15.86
N CYS A 60 15.75 -14.18 15.22
CA CYS A 60 15.47 -13.33 14.07
C CYS A 60 15.38 -11.83 14.42
N SER A 61 15.66 -11.00 13.42
CA SER A 61 15.59 -9.55 13.52
C SER A 61 14.15 -9.04 13.51
N ALA A 62 13.91 -7.86 14.08
CA ALA A 62 12.60 -7.20 14.04
C ALA A 62 12.05 -7.01 12.60
N ALA A 63 12.95 -6.86 11.62
CA ALA A 63 12.56 -6.78 10.21
C ALA A 63 12.02 -8.11 9.67
N GLU A 64 12.60 -9.24 10.08
CA GLU A 64 12.14 -10.58 9.70
C GLU A 64 10.81 -10.92 10.37
N ILE A 65 10.63 -10.57 11.65
CA ILE A 65 9.36 -10.69 12.37
C ILE A 65 8.25 -9.93 11.63
N LYS A 66 8.53 -8.68 11.24
CA LYS A 66 7.59 -7.83 10.49
C LYS A 66 7.25 -8.39 9.11
N ALA A 67 8.26 -8.88 8.38
CA ALA A 67 8.07 -9.49 7.07
C ALA A 67 7.21 -10.77 7.15
N ALA A 68 7.49 -11.63 8.13
CA ALA A 68 6.72 -12.85 8.36
C ALA A 68 5.27 -12.55 8.74
N PHE A 69 5.04 -11.56 9.62
CA PHE A 69 3.69 -11.08 9.95
C PHE A 69 2.90 -10.68 8.69
N ARG A 70 3.48 -9.82 7.83
CA ARG A 70 2.83 -9.39 6.58
C ARG A 70 2.51 -10.54 5.64
N SER A 71 3.45 -11.48 5.49
CA SER A 71 3.25 -12.67 4.67
C SER A 71 2.10 -13.53 5.18
N LYS A 72 2.01 -13.73 6.50
CA LYS A 72 0.95 -14.52 7.14
C LYS A 72 -0.40 -13.83 7.08
N VAL A 73 -0.44 -12.51 7.25
CA VAL A 73 -1.67 -11.71 7.08
C VAL A 73 -2.22 -11.85 5.66
N LYS A 74 -1.35 -11.77 4.66
CA LYS A 74 -1.73 -11.99 3.26
C LYS A 74 -2.25 -13.41 3.04
N GLN A 75 -1.60 -14.42 3.60
CA GLN A 75 -1.98 -15.83 3.45
C GLN A 75 -3.38 -16.12 4.03
N PHE A 76 -3.68 -15.60 5.22
CA PHE A 76 -4.92 -15.88 5.95
C PHE A 76 -5.94 -14.74 5.87
N HIS A 77 -5.86 -13.90 4.84
CA HIS A 77 -6.82 -12.81 4.68
C HIS A 77 -8.21 -13.36 4.31
N PRO A 78 -9.31 -12.88 4.93
CA PRO A 78 -10.66 -13.36 4.63
C PRO A 78 -11.05 -13.13 3.16
N ASP A 79 -10.59 -12.05 2.52
CA ASP A 79 -10.88 -11.80 1.10
C ASP A 79 -10.27 -12.84 0.15
N LEU A 80 -9.18 -13.53 0.54
CA LEU A 80 -8.60 -14.59 -0.28
C LEU A 80 -9.19 -15.98 0.04
N ASN A 81 -9.88 -16.12 1.17
CA ASN A 81 -10.32 -17.41 1.72
C ASN A 81 -11.84 -17.42 1.99
N ARG A 82 -12.64 -16.81 1.11
CA ARG A 82 -14.09 -16.63 1.30
C ARG A 82 -14.91 -17.92 1.31
N ASP A 83 -14.48 -18.97 0.61
CA ASP A 83 -15.40 -20.06 0.25
C ASP A 83 -15.19 -21.40 0.98
N GLU A 84 -13.98 -21.74 1.42
CA GLU A 84 -13.71 -23.11 1.91
C GLU A 84 -13.17 -23.19 3.35
N ASN A 85 -12.59 -22.10 3.87
CA ASN A 85 -11.86 -22.12 5.15
C ASN A 85 -11.95 -20.81 5.95
N GLU A 86 -13.06 -20.06 5.84
CA GLU A 86 -13.24 -18.75 6.49
C GLU A 86 -12.95 -18.82 8.01
N THR A 87 -13.52 -19.80 8.71
CA THR A 87 -13.31 -20.00 10.16
C THR A 87 -11.84 -20.28 10.51
N TYR A 88 -11.15 -21.10 9.72
CA TYR A 88 -9.74 -21.40 9.95
C TYR A 88 -8.87 -20.16 9.67
N SER A 89 -9.18 -19.42 8.61
CA SER A 89 -8.51 -18.17 8.25
C SER A 89 -8.67 -17.11 9.34
N ASP A 90 -9.87 -16.95 9.90
CA ASP A 90 -10.14 -16.02 11.02
C ASP A 90 -9.40 -16.43 12.31
N VAL A 91 -9.35 -17.72 12.62
CA VAL A 91 -8.57 -18.20 13.78
C VAL A 91 -7.08 -17.95 13.57
N MET A 92 -6.55 -18.23 12.38
CA MET A 92 -5.13 -18.08 12.07
C MET A 92 -4.71 -16.61 12.03
N ILE A 93 -5.51 -15.72 11.44
CA ILE A 93 -5.19 -14.29 11.41
C ILE A 93 -5.14 -13.70 12.82
N ARG A 94 -6.06 -14.09 13.70
CA ARG A 94 -6.03 -13.67 15.11
C ARG A 94 -4.79 -14.15 15.83
N ARG A 95 -4.38 -15.42 15.62
CA ARG A 95 -3.14 -15.97 16.19
C ARG A 95 -1.90 -15.27 15.65
N VAL A 96 -1.86 -14.92 14.37
CA VAL A 96 -0.76 -14.18 13.74
C VAL A 96 -0.63 -12.78 14.33
N ILE A 97 -1.75 -12.07 14.51
CA ILE A 97 -1.76 -10.74 15.16
C ILE A 97 -1.28 -10.84 16.61
N GLN A 98 -1.78 -11.81 17.38
CA GLN A 98 -1.38 -12.01 18.76
C GLN A 98 0.10 -12.38 18.90
N ALA A 99 0.62 -13.23 18.00
CA ALA A 99 2.04 -13.55 17.95
C ALA A 99 2.90 -12.32 17.67
N TYR A 100 2.49 -11.47 16.73
CA TYR A 100 3.21 -10.23 16.42
C TYR A 100 3.19 -9.26 17.62
N GLN A 101 2.06 -9.10 18.31
CA GLN A 101 1.95 -8.27 19.53
C GLN A 101 2.98 -8.67 20.59
N ILE A 102 3.13 -9.97 20.85
CA ILE A 102 4.06 -10.48 21.86
C ILE A 102 5.52 -10.22 21.46
N LEU A 103 5.86 -10.41 20.19
CA LEU A 103 7.24 -10.29 19.72
C LEU A 103 7.67 -8.84 19.48
N SER A 104 6.76 -7.97 19.04
CA SER A 104 7.04 -6.56 18.75
C SER A 104 6.76 -5.64 19.94
N ASN A 105 6.09 -6.14 20.98
CA ASN A 105 5.56 -5.37 22.11
C ASN A 105 4.63 -4.22 21.67
N TYR A 106 3.88 -4.40 20.58
CA TYR A 106 2.92 -3.41 20.10
C TYR A 106 1.51 -3.71 20.57
N THR A 107 0.75 -2.65 20.85
CA THR A 107 -0.69 -2.75 21.07
C THR A 107 -1.43 -2.96 19.73
N PRO A 108 -2.68 -3.49 19.75
CA PRO A 108 -3.48 -3.60 18.53
C PRO A 108 -3.57 -2.27 17.74
N SER A 109 -3.75 -1.14 18.43
CA SER A 109 -3.80 0.18 17.80
C SER A 109 -2.48 0.56 17.14
N GLN A 110 -1.35 0.31 17.82
CA GLN A 110 -0.02 0.55 17.24
C GLN A 110 0.26 -0.33 16.03
N ILE A 111 -0.24 -1.58 16.03
CA ILE A 111 -0.14 -2.46 14.85
C ILE A 111 -0.97 -1.89 13.71
N ILE A 112 -2.20 -1.43 13.95
CA ILE A 112 -3.03 -0.82 12.92
C ILE A 112 -2.33 0.44 12.36
N GLU A 113 -1.85 1.33 13.22
CA GLU A 113 -1.15 2.56 12.81
C GLU A 113 0.19 2.30 12.09
N THR A 114 0.86 1.19 12.40
CA THR A 114 2.19 0.86 11.85
C THR A 114 2.12 -0.03 10.62
N GLU A 115 1.14 -0.92 10.54
CA GLU A 115 1.00 -1.95 9.51
C GLU A 115 -0.13 -1.67 8.51
N CYS A 116 -1.10 -0.81 8.84
CA CYS A 116 -1.87 -0.10 7.81
C CYS A 116 -0.95 0.98 7.23
N LEU A 117 0.01 0.52 6.42
CA LEU A 117 0.97 1.39 5.78
C LEU A 117 0.21 2.32 4.85
N ASP A 118 0.05 3.56 5.26
CA ASP A 118 -0.29 4.65 4.36
C ASP A 118 0.97 4.96 3.52
N PRO A 119 1.05 4.53 2.25
CA PRO A 119 2.25 4.75 1.44
C PRO A 119 2.45 6.24 1.13
N PHE A 120 1.43 7.09 1.30
CA PHE A 120 1.54 8.53 1.18
C PHE A 120 2.03 9.21 2.44
N GLY A 121 1.94 8.56 3.61
CA GLY A 121 2.45 9.08 4.88
C GLY A 121 3.83 8.52 5.25
N ARG A 122 4.12 7.27 4.90
CA ARG A 122 5.41 6.61 5.14
C ARG A 122 5.83 5.87 3.86
N PRO A 123 6.50 6.54 2.91
CA PRO A 123 6.89 5.92 1.65
C PRO A 123 7.80 4.71 1.89
N GLU A 124 7.56 3.64 1.13
CA GLU A 124 8.26 2.36 1.28
C GLU A 124 9.69 2.40 0.72
N CYS A 125 9.93 3.26 -0.26
CA CYS A 125 11.21 3.42 -0.94
C CYS A 125 11.37 4.84 -1.49
N GLU A 126 12.50 5.08 -2.14
CA GLU A 126 12.71 6.30 -2.93
C GLU A 126 11.76 6.34 -4.13
N ALA A 127 11.21 7.51 -4.42
CA ALA A 127 10.19 7.70 -5.44
C ALA A 127 10.82 7.85 -6.82
N PHE A 128 11.10 6.72 -7.47
CA PHE A 128 11.56 6.69 -8.86
C PHE A 128 10.47 6.28 -9.84
N ASP A 129 9.36 5.72 -9.35
CA ASP A 129 8.26 5.32 -10.23
C ASP A 129 7.51 6.56 -10.75
N LEU A 130 6.84 6.41 -11.88
CA LEU A 130 6.20 7.52 -12.59
C LEU A 130 4.69 7.34 -12.60
N PHE A 131 3.97 8.40 -12.22
CA PHE A 131 2.53 8.50 -12.38
C PHE A 131 2.20 9.68 -13.30
N VAL A 132 1.33 9.43 -14.30
CA VAL A 132 0.80 10.47 -15.19
C VAL A 132 -0.67 10.67 -14.87
N ASN A 133 -1.02 11.88 -14.44
CA ASN A 133 -2.40 12.28 -14.25
C ASN A 133 -3.05 12.56 -15.62
N GLU A 134 -3.69 11.53 -16.18
CA GLU A 134 -4.36 11.61 -17.48
C GLU A 134 -5.48 12.64 -17.51
N PHE A 135 -6.15 12.89 -16.38
CA PHE A 135 -7.19 13.92 -16.27
C PHE A 135 -6.66 15.33 -16.61
N LEU A 136 -5.37 15.58 -16.40
CA LEU A 136 -4.70 16.85 -16.74
C LEU A 136 -3.87 16.78 -18.02
N CYS A 137 -3.64 15.58 -18.55
CA CYS A 137 -2.73 15.37 -19.67
C CYS A 137 -3.34 15.86 -20.98
N VAL A 138 -2.58 16.67 -21.74
CA VAL A 138 -3.00 17.14 -23.08
C VAL A 138 -2.93 16.02 -24.12
N GLY A 139 -2.10 14.99 -23.88
CA GLY A 139 -1.91 13.90 -24.82
C GLY A 139 -1.10 14.28 -26.06
N LYS A 140 -1.44 13.69 -27.21
CA LYS A 140 -0.69 13.81 -28.48
C LYS A 140 -0.51 15.25 -28.99
N ALA A 141 -1.35 16.19 -28.56
CA ALA A 141 -1.25 17.59 -28.95
C ALA A 141 -0.32 18.43 -28.05
N CYS A 142 0.35 17.81 -27.06
CA CYS A 142 1.24 18.52 -26.15
C CYS A 142 2.51 19.01 -26.86
N SER A 143 2.83 20.31 -26.72
CA SER A 143 4.06 20.90 -27.28
C SER A 143 5.35 20.30 -26.71
N ASN A 144 5.33 19.90 -25.44
CA ASN A 144 6.41 19.16 -24.78
C ASN A 144 5.96 17.72 -24.54
N SER A 145 5.91 16.93 -25.62
CA SER A 145 5.49 15.53 -25.56
C SER A 145 6.46 14.69 -24.72
N CYS A 146 5.97 14.13 -23.62
CA CYS A 146 6.76 13.23 -22.77
C CYS A 146 7.05 11.89 -23.46
N VAL A 147 6.14 11.40 -24.31
CA VAL A 147 6.31 10.17 -25.09
C VAL A 147 7.41 10.32 -26.14
N GLU A 148 7.52 11.48 -26.78
CA GLU A 148 8.64 11.74 -27.70
C GLU A 148 9.96 11.97 -26.97
N ARG A 149 9.91 12.61 -25.79
CA ARG A 149 11.07 12.90 -24.95
C ARG A 149 11.73 11.63 -24.41
N ALA A 150 10.93 10.69 -23.93
CA ALA A 150 11.35 9.47 -23.23
C ALA A 150 10.43 8.29 -23.62
N PRO A 151 10.53 7.77 -24.86
CA PRO A 151 9.62 6.75 -25.39
C PRO A 151 9.71 5.40 -24.68
N HIS A 152 10.80 5.15 -23.95
CA HIS A 152 10.95 3.96 -23.10
C HIS A 152 10.13 4.06 -21.80
N ALA A 153 9.87 5.28 -21.30
CA ALA A 153 9.21 5.51 -20.03
C ALA A 153 7.71 5.88 -20.17
N PHE A 154 7.31 6.41 -21.33
CA PHE A 154 5.94 6.84 -21.56
C PHE A 154 5.38 6.29 -22.88
N THR A 155 4.08 6.02 -22.88
CA THR A 155 3.32 5.61 -24.07
C THR A 155 1.99 6.34 -24.13
N PHE A 156 1.40 6.44 -25.32
CA PHE A 156 0.04 6.97 -25.47
C PHE A 156 -1.00 5.88 -25.22
N VAL A 157 -2.02 6.21 -24.45
CA VAL A 157 -3.22 5.39 -24.28
C VAL A 157 -4.08 5.53 -25.54
N SER A 158 -4.50 4.40 -26.11
CA SER A 158 -5.23 4.40 -27.39
C SER A 158 -6.65 4.96 -27.30
N SER A 159 -7.32 4.82 -26.15
CA SER A 159 -8.70 5.27 -25.93
C SER A 159 -8.80 6.78 -25.73
N THR A 160 -7.95 7.34 -24.87
CA THR A 160 -7.99 8.75 -24.44
C THR A 160 -7.01 9.63 -25.20
N GLY A 161 -5.97 9.05 -25.83
CA GLY A 161 -4.89 9.78 -26.47
C GLY A 161 -3.94 10.50 -25.49
N THR A 162 -4.13 10.32 -24.18
CA THR A 162 -3.28 10.81 -23.10
C THR A 162 -2.02 9.97 -22.96
N ALA A 163 -1.01 10.51 -22.29
CA ALA A 163 0.20 9.76 -21.96
C ALA A 163 0.01 8.96 -20.66
N ARG A 164 0.66 7.79 -20.59
CA ARG A 164 0.75 6.94 -19.39
C ARG A 164 2.19 6.45 -19.22
N ALA A 165 2.62 6.22 -17.98
CA ALA A 165 3.92 5.64 -17.69
C ALA A 165 3.94 4.13 -18.05
N SER A 166 4.97 3.68 -18.77
CA SER A 166 5.13 2.29 -19.23
C SER A 166 6.22 1.52 -18.50
N SER A 167 7.18 2.20 -17.87
CA SER A 167 8.25 1.58 -17.10
C SER A 167 8.42 2.25 -15.74
N GLN A 168 8.98 1.52 -14.78
CA GLN A 168 9.50 2.15 -13.56
C GLN A 168 10.55 3.17 -13.97
N GLY A 169 10.44 4.41 -13.48
CA GLY A 169 11.43 5.44 -13.76
C GLY A 169 12.77 5.07 -13.13
N HIS A 170 13.85 5.38 -13.83
CA HIS A 170 15.20 5.33 -13.26
C HIS A 170 15.57 6.74 -12.80
N GLY A 171 15.96 6.91 -11.54
CA GLY A 171 16.22 8.23 -10.95
C GLY A 171 17.26 9.08 -11.66
N GLU A 172 18.17 8.46 -12.41
CA GLU A 172 19.25 9.13 -13.15
C GLU A 172 18.93 9.38 -14.63
N ASP A 173 17.71 9.07 -15.05
CA ASP A 173 17.30 9.22 -16.45
C ASP A 173 17.00 10.68 -16.80
N TYR A 174 17.95 11.33 -17.46
CA TYR A 174 17.85 12.73 -17.88
C TYR A 174 16.63 13.01 -18.77
N GLN A 175 16.28 12.09 -19.67
CA GLN A 175 15.15 12.29 -20.58
C GLN A 175 13.82 12.29 -19.83
N VAL A 176 13.67 11.37 -18.86
CA VAL A 176 12.53 11.34 -17.95
C VAL A 176 12.50 12.60 -17.09
N GLN A 177 13.62 13.02 -16.50
CA GLN A 177 13.69 14.26 -15.72
C GLN A 177 13.25 15.48 -16.53
N CYS A 178 13.70 15.60 -17.78
CA CYS A 178 13.24 16.66 -18.69
C CYS A 178 11.74 16.55 -18.99
N ALA A 179 11.22 15.35 -19.25
CA ALA A 179 9.79 15.15 -19.51
C ALA A 179 8.92 15.57 -18.32
N VAL A 180 9.31 15.18 -17.11
CA VAL A 180 8.62 15.52 -15.85
C VAL A 180 8.69 17.03 -15.59
N GLY A 181 9.89 17.62 -15.68
CA GLY A 181 10.11 19.03 -15.34
C GLY A 181 9.56 20.03 -16.37
N GLN A 182 9.38 19.63 -17.62
CA GLN A 182 8.91 20.52 -18.70
C GLN A 182 7.45 20.30 -19.11
N CYS A 183 6.73 19.42 -18.38
CA CYS A 183 5.32 19.18 -18.64
C CYS A 183 4.50 20.47 -18.38
N PRO A 184 3.80 21.04 -19.38
CA PRO A 184 3.13 22.35 -19.25
C PRO A 184 1.93 22.32 -18.30
N ARG A 185 1.33 21.14 -18.11
CA ARG A 185 0.22 20.92 -17.18
C ARG A 185 0.67 20.34 -15.85
N SER A 186 1.97 20.13 -15.66
CA SER A 186 2.54 19.48 -14.48
C SER A 186 1.83 18.16 -14.15
N CYS A 187 1.46 17.35 -15.15
CA CYS A 187 0.67 16.13 -14.94
C CYS A 187 1.51 14.88 -14.66
N ILE A 188 2.85 14.98 -14.62
CA ILE A 188 3.75 13.85 -14.38
C ILE A 188 4.38 13.98 -12.99
N HIS A 189 4.38 12.89 -12.22
CA HIS A 189 4.79 12.87 -10.82
C HIS A 189 5.67 11.67 -10.50
N TYR A 190 6.75 11.92 -9.75
CA TYR A 190 7.55 10.87 -9.12
C TYR A 190 6.82 10.34 -7.89
N VAL A 191 6.64 9.02 -7.84
CA VAL A 191 5.90 8.31 -6.79
C VAL A 191 6.61 7.01 -6.43
N THR A 192 6.24 6.42 -5.30
CA THR A 192 6.66 5.04 -4.99
C THR A 192 5.78 4.03 -5.74
N PRO A 193 6.21 2.77 -5.89
CA PRO A 193 5.39 1.75 -6.54
C PRO A 193 4.00 1.57 -5.91
N SER A 194 3.90 1.63 -4.57
CA SER A 194 2.62 1.50 -3.86
C SER A 194 1.74 2.72 -4.06
N GLN A 195 2.32 3.93 -4.06
CA GLN A 195 1.60 5.16 -4.37
C GLN A 195 1.06 5.11 -5.81
N ARG A 196 1.86 4.68 -6.79
CA ARG A 196 1.46 4.59 -8.21
C ARG A 196 0.19 3.75 -8.38
N ILE A 197 0.15 2.56 -7.78
CA ILE A 197 -1.00 1.65 -7.88
C ILE A 197 -2.29 2.35 -7.39
N ILE A 198 -2.23 2.99 -6.22
CA ILE A 198 -3.39 3.66 -5.62
C ILE A 198 -3.84 4.86 -6.46
N LEU A 199 -2.89 5.66 -6.95
CA LEU A 199 -3.19 6.82 -7.79
C LEU A 199 -3.80 6.41 -9.13
N GLU A 200 -3.29 5.33 -9.76
CA GLU A 200 -3.84 4.81 -11.02
C GLU A 200 -5.26 4.25 -10.84
N GLU A 201 -5.51 3.50 -9.75
CA GLU A 201 -6.84 2.99 -9.45
C GLU A 201 -7.85 4.13 -9.22
N LEU A 202 -7.47 5.14 -8.43
CA LEU A 202 -8.30 6.31 -8.19
C LEU A 202 -8.52 7.11 -9.49
N LEU A 203 -7.49 7.32 -10.30
CA LEU A 203 -7.59 8.01 -11.58
C LEU A 203 -8.54 7.30 -12.55
N ASN A 204 -8.46 5.97 -12.67
CA ASN A 204 -9.38 5.21 -13.51
C ASN A 204 -10.83 5.37 -13.04
N SER A 205 -11.06 5.36 -11.71
CA SER A 205 -12.40 5.60 -11.16
C SER A 205 -12.96 6.99 -11.47
N ILE A 206 -12.09 7.98 -11.67
CA ILE A 206 -12.46 9.36 -12.04
C ILE A 206 -12.78 9.46 -13.53
N ILE A 207 -11.96 8.85 -14.39
CA ILE A 207 -12.08 8.97 -15.85
C ILE A 207 -13.29 8.20 -16.38
N ASP A 208 -13.60 7.04 -15.81
CA ASP A 208 -14.68 6.16 -16.30
C ASP A 208 -16.07 6.51 -15.72
N ALA A 209 -16.14 7.51 -14.83
CA ALA A 209 -17.38 7.85 -14.14
C ALA A 209 -18.36 8.64 -15.04
N PRO A 210 -19.65 8.28 -15.08
CA PRO A 210 -20.67 9.02 -15.83
C PRO A 210 -21.27 10.22 -15.04
N TYR A 211 -20.71 10.56 -13.87
CA TYR A 211 -21.20 11.60 -12.95
C TYR A 211 -20.05 12.50 -12.48
N ASP A 212 -20.37 13.57 -11.75
CA ASP A 212 -19.37 14.51 -11.21
C ASP A 212 -18.43 13.82 -10.22
N THR A 213 -17.14 13.92 -10.49
CA THR A 213 -16.03 13.32 -9.71
C THR A 213 -15.14 14.38 -9.07
N SER A 214 -15.68 15.59 -8.86
CA SER A 214 -14.96 16.70 -8.23
C SER A 214 -14.30 16.33 -6.91
N ALA A 215 -15.00 15.59 -6.04
CA ALA A 215 -14.46 15.14 -4.75
C ALA A 215 -13.31 14.13 -4.90
N GLU A 216 -13.43 13.16 -5.81
CA GLU A 216 -12.38 12.19 -6.11
C GLU A 216 -11.15 12.86 -6.77
N ALA A 217 -11.38 13.85 -7.64
CA ALA A 217 -10.33 14.65 -8.24
C ALA A 217 -9.57 15.49 -7.21
N ASP A 218 -10.28 16.11 -6.24
CA ASP A 218 -9.68 16.83 -5.12
C ASP A 218 -8.87 15.89 -4.22
N LEU A 219 -9.39 14.69 -3.96
CA LEU A 219 -8.68 13.65 -3.23
C LEU A 219 -7.39 13.23 -3.97
N LEU A 220 -7.48 12.97 -5.27
CA LEU A 220 -6.33 12.60 -6.10
C LEU A 220 -5.26 13.70 -6.03
N TYR A 221 -5.66 14.97 -6.16
CA TYR A 221 -4.76 16.10 -6.04
C TYR A 221 -4.11 16.21 -4.65
N SER A 222 -4.89 15.98 -3.59
CA SER A 222 -4.40 15.95 -2.21
C SER A 222 -3.35 14.84 -1.99
N LEU A 223 -3.61 13.63 -2.47
CA LEU A 223 -2.68 12.50 -2.38
C LEU A 223 -1.39 12.73 -3.16
N ILE A 224 -1.48 13.27 -4.38
CA ILE A 224 -0.29 13.64 -5.17
C ILE A 224 0.54 14.68 -4.43
N THR A 225 -0.11 15.68 -3.83
CA THR A 225 0.57 16.73 -3.05
C THR A 225 1.27 16.14 -1.84
N LYS A 226 0.60 15.23 -1.12
CA LYS A 226 1.17 14.52 0.02
C LYS A 226 2.35 13.62 -0.38
N ALA A 227 2.22 12.86 -1.47
CA ALA A 227 3.31 12.04 -2.02
C ALA A 227 4.54 12.91 -2.33
N LYS A 228 4.36 14.01 -3.06
CA LYS A 228 5.46 14.95 -3.36
C LYS A 228 6.15 15.45 -2.10
N PHE A 229 5.40 15.76 -1.05
CA PHE A 229 5.96 16.24 0.20
C PHE A 229 6.77 15.16 0.94
N GLU A 230 6.21 13.97 1.14
CA GLU A 230 6.85 12.91 1.91
C GLU A 230 8.00 12.24 1.15
N ASN A 231 7.87 12.06 -0.17
CA ASN A 231 8.90 11.43 -0.99
C ASN A 231 10.21 12.24 -0.99
N ASN A 232 10.12 13.57 -0.98
CA ASN A 232 11.28 14.46 -0.89
C ASN A 232 11.99 14.40 0.48
N ARG A 233 11.33 13.84 1.51
CA ARG A 233 11.86 13.69 2.86
C ARG A 233 12.28 12.26 3.19
N TYR A 234 12.10 11.33 2.26
CA TYR A 234 12.44 9.94 2.48
C TYR A 234 13.94 9.78 2.75
N GLN A 235 14.27 9.12 3.87
CA GLN A 235 15.63 8.75 4.22
C GLN A 235 15.79 7.24 4.11
N LYS A 236 16.72 6.79 3.26
CA LYS A 236 17.06 5.36 3.16
C LYS A 236 17.52 4.84 4.53
N PRO A 237 16.97 3.71 5.01
CA PRO A 237 17.49 3.07 6.21
C PRO A 237 18.97 2.76 6.03
N LYS A 238 19.81 3.18 6.99
CA LYS A 238 21.25 2.89 6.96
C LYS A 238 21.44 1.37 6.94
N LYS A 239 22.00 0.82 5.85
CA LYS A 239 22.41 -0.59 5.80
C LYS A 239 23.42 -0.83 6.92
N LYS A 240 23.16 -1.79 7.81
CA LYS A 240 24.18 -2.27 8.75
C LYS A 240 25.33 -2.85 7.93
N THR A 241 26.52 -2.29 8.09
CA THR A 241 27.74 -2.77 7.41
C THR A 241 27.96 -4.24 7.79
N LYS A 242 28.03 -5.13 6.81
CA LYS A 242 28.41 -6.52 7.06
C LYS A 242 29.89 -6.53 7.42
N PHE A 243 30.22 -6.66 8.70
CA PHE A 243 31.59 -7.00 9.10
C PHE A 243 31.86 -8.42 8.62
N SER A 244 32.78 -8.58 7.67
CA SER A 244 33.32 -9.90 7.34
C SER A 244 34.18 -10.35 8.52
N THR A 245 33.81 -11.47 9.15
CA THR A 245 34.62 -12.12 10.20
C THR A 245 35.67 -13.07 9.61
N GLN A 246 36.00 -12.96 8.32
CA GLN A 246 37.01 -13.80 7.71
C GLN A 246 38.39 -13.41 8.23
N HIS A 247 38.90 -14.20 9.18
CA HIS A 247 40.26 -14.16 9.68
C HIS A 247 41.22 -14.33 8.49
N VAL A 248 42.03 -13.31 8.21
CA VAL A 248 43.09 -13.40 7.20
C VAL A 248 44.30 -13.97 7.93
N ASP A 249 44.56 -15.26 7.73
CA ASP A 249 45.78 -15.89 8.21
C ASP A 249 46.96 -15.35 7.38
N TRP A 250 47.84 -14.61 8.06
CA TRP A 250 49.11 -14.15 7.50
C TRP A 250 50.14 -15.28 7.64
N PHE A 251 50.62 -15.79 6.51
CA PHE A 251 51.82 -16.63 6.42
C PHE A 251 53.07 -15.77 6.19
#